data_AF-A0A944AC33-F1
#
_entry.id   AF-A0A944AC33-F1
#
_cell.length_a   1.000
_cell.length_b   1.000
_cell.length_c   1.000
_cell.angle_alpha   90.00
_cell.angle_beta   90.00
_cell.angle_gamma   90.00
#
_symmetry.space_group_name_H-M   'P 1'
#
loop_
_entity.id
_entity.type
_entity.pdbx_description
1 polymer ?
#
loop_
_entity_poly.entity_id
_entity_poly.type
_entity_poly.pdbx_seq_one_letter_code
_entity_poly.pdbx_strand_id
1 'polypeptide(L)'
;MERNLRQSIFRVLMDLVKSDDLITAAELDGIDKYARYFGISMADRASSYNVTLSEAFHCIALQDNKTKDEIRDAMSDIAIRDNECCRSEAILLTLMDYIRDGAELQVISAPARNRSLLNRQLVYLENREGSRGCEELDNDFEELSNLARIAGLELIYIPHIAKHFRNHSNQEDLRRLMCLISPQSDPKGIDNTLDAIKGMNSKFFYDNVIRLKLELNFSISSPSWLFRIPDSNIAGIPYINLFCLSVGKNIKAQLMQLINRLNSRQGSYSVKVNDGWGRESSFMYSGFYKALFDLMSVRKIDKWDILIRLYGDGAEPFRYVDENGSIKKCVMTIKRGIEEYPLPLTARDAAFYLLLCCASAASEDAGLDFHDESMKEITQRRYAQLFRALSRRSEEPLVWDPVFRVPMRSRIKSAINASPIAKLSSLQAIYEPEEIRKGVLRVGIEPERILIDGLNGLIPLKESSLYRMYLKPFI
;
A
#
# COMPACT_ATOMS: atom_id res chain seq x y z
N MET A 1 16.40 -10.93 -31.52
CA MET A 1 15.95 -10.61 -30.14
C MET A 1 14.80 -9.62 -30.21
N GLU A 2 13.71 -9.82 -29.46
CA GLU A 2 12.55 -8.92 -29.46
C GLU A 2 12.86 -7.57 -28.79
N ARG A 3 12.07 -6.53 -29.13
CA ARG A 3 12.26 -5.16 -28.60
C ARG A 3 12.15 -5.11 -27.07
N ASN A 4 11.12 -5.74 -26.50
CA ASN A 4 10.87 -5.74 -25.06
C ASN A 4 12.03 -6.38 -24.28
N LEU A 5 12.62 -7.46 -24.82
CA LEU A 5 13.78 -8.10 -24.22
C LEU A 5 15.02 -7.20 -24.28
N ARG A 6 15.28 -6.52 -25.41
CA ARG A 6 16.39 -5.56 -25.52
C ARG A 6 16.28 -4.42 -24.52
N GLN A 7 15.07 -3.88 -24.33
CA GLN A 7 14.79 -2.85 -23.32
C GLN A 7 15.03 -3.37 -21.90
N SER A 8 14.55 -4.58 -21.61
CA SER A 8 14.71 -5.24 -20.30
C SER A 8 16.16 -5.54 -19.96
N ILE A 9 16.95 -6.03 -20.92
CA ILE A 9 18.39 -6.24 -20.75
C ILE A 9 19.07 -4.92 -20.44
N PHE A 10 18.86 -3.89 -21.26
CA PHE A 10 19.49 -2.59 -21.02
C PHE A 10 19.05 -1.99 -19.68
N ARG A 11 17.80 -2.22 -19.27
CA ARG A 11 17.30 -1.79 -17.96
C ARG A 11 18.08 -2.40 -16.81
N VAL A 12 18.24 -3.73 -16.80
CA VAL A 12 18.97 -4.43 -15.73
C VAL A 12 20.45 -4.05 -15.72
N LEU A 13 21.09 -3.92 -16.88
CA LEU A 13 22.48 -3.50 -16.96
C LEU A 13 22.69 -2.08 -16.42
N MET A 14 21.78 -1.15 -16.72
CA MET A 14 21.86 0.21 -16.20
C MET A 14 21.55 0.29 -14.70
N ASP A 15 20.60 -0.51 -14.19
CA ASP A 15 20.31 -0.56 -12.76
C ASP A 15 21.46 -1.22 -11.98
N LEU A 16 22.26 -2.11 -12.61
CA LEU A 16 23.49 -2.67 -12.05
C LEU A 16 24.56 -1.58 -11.85
N VAL A 17 24.90 -0.85 -12.91
CA VAL A 17 25.92 0.22 -12.90
C VAL A 17 25.51 1.42 -12.03
N LYS A 18 24.21 1.66 -11.85
CA LYS A 18 23.69 2.74 -10.98
C LYS A 18 23.44 2.28 -9.55
N SER A 19 23.80 1.05 -9.21
CA SER A 19 23.43 0.45 -7.93
C SER A 19 24.29 0.95 -6.76
N ASP A 20 25.40 1.61 -7.06
CA ASP A 20 26.25 2.33 -6.13
C ASP A 20 26.32 3.83 -6.47
N ASP A 21 27.17 4.56 -5.75
CA ASP A 21 27.32 6.01 -5.92
C ASP A 21 28.36 6.40 -6.98
N LEU A 22 29.00 5.43 -7.67
CA LEU A 22 30.18 5.66 -8.52
C LEU A 22 30.09 4.91 -9.86
N ILE A 23 29.86 5.66 -10.94
CA ILE A 23 29.91 5.09 -12.30
C ILE A 23 31.30 5.29 -12.90
N THR A 24 31.96 4.20 -13.28
CA THR A 24 33.30 4.19 -13.90
C THR A 24 33.25 4.15 -15.43
N ALA A 25 34.32 4.61 -16.07
CA ALA A 25 34.46 4.51 -17.53
C ALA A 25 34.49 3.05 -18.02
N ALA A 26 35.06 2.13 -17.23
CA ALA A 26 35.18 0.72 -17.58
C ALA A 26 33.80 0.03 -17.64
N GLU A 27 32.90 0.36 -16.71
CA GLU A 27 31.51 -0.09 -16.74
C GLU A 27 30.75 0.46 -17.94
N LEU A 28 30.92 1.75 -18.27
CA LEU A 28 30.33 2.36 -19.46
C LEU A 28 30.78 1.66 -20.76
N ASP A 29 32.08 1.33 -20.86
CA ASP A 29 32.60 0.54 -21.98
C ASP A 29 31.97 -0.87 -22.02
N GLY A 30 31.68 -1.46 -20.86
CA GLY A 30 30.96 -2.73 -20.73
C GLY A 30 29.52 -2.63 -21.22
N ILE A 31 28.80 -1.59 -20.81
CA ILE A 31 27.45 -1.28 -21.28
C ILE A 31 27.44 -1.15 -22.80
N ASP A 32 28.38 -0.41 -23.38
CA ASP A 32 28.43 -0.23 -24.84
C ASP A 32 28.81 -1.50 -25.59
N LYS A 33 29.72 -2.30 -25.05
CA LYS A 33 30.06 -3.64 -25.57
C LYS A 33 28.80 -4.53 -25.63
N TYR A 34 28.08 -4.66 -24.51
CA TYR A 34 26.91 -5.56 -24.45
C TYR A 34 25.68 -4.99 -25.16
N ALA A 35 25.53 -3.67 -25.22
CA ALA A 35 24.50 -3.05 -26.05
C ALA A 35 24.69 -3.40 -27.53
N ARG A 36 25.94 -3.40 -28.04
CA ARG A 36 26.23 -3.87 -29.40
C ARG A 36 25.98 -5.36 -29.57
N TYR A 37 26.43 -6.17 -28.60
CA TYR A 37 26.25 -7.63 -28.62
C TYR A 37 24.77 -8.05 -28.70
N PHE A 38 23.90 -7.45 -27.89
CA PHE A 38 22.45 -7.74 -27.88
C PHE A 38 21.66 -6.96 -28.94
N GLY A 39 22.32 -6.12 -29.76
CA GLY A 39 21.67 -5.30 -30.79
C GLY A 39 20.74 -4.21 -30.23
N ILE A 40 21.05 -3.66 -29.06
CA ILE A 40 20.27 -2.63 -28.36
C ILE A 40 20.50 -1.27 -29.05
N SER A 41 19.46 -0.76 -29.70
CA SER A 41 19.48 0.55 -30.37
C SER A 41 19.34 1.72 -29.39
N MET A 42 19.66 2.95 -29.83
CA MET A 42 19.43 4.16 -29.02
C MET A 42 17.95 4.36 -28.64
N ALA A 43 17.02 3.95 -29.52
CA ALA A 43 15.60 4.00 -29.22
C ALA A 43 15.22 3.00 -28.10
N ASP A 44 15.82 1.80 -28.12
CA ASP A 44 15.65 0.81 -27.05
C ASP A 44 16.18 1.36 -25.71
N ARG A 45 17.39 1.96 -25.73
CA ARG A 45 18.00 2.62 -24.55
C ARG A 45 17.12 3.73 -23.98
N ALA A 46 16.54 4.59 -24.81
CA ALA A 46 15.67 5.66 -24.34
C ALA A 46 14.39 5.10 -23.71
N SER A 47 13.79 4.10 -24.35
CA SER A 47 12.55 3.50 -23.86
C SER A 47 12.69 2.63 -22.61
N SER A 48 13.88 2.09 -22.31
CA SER A 48 14.12 1.29 -21.10
C SER A 48 13.96 2.11 -19.81
N TYR A 49 14.06 3.44 -19.87
CA TYR A 49 13.82 4.33 -18.73
C TYR A 49 12.35 4.39 -18.29
N ASN A 50 11.44 3.83 -19.11
CA ASN A 50 10.02 3.66 -18.78
C ASN A 50 9.69 2.24 -18.31
N VAL A 51 10.67 1.34 -18.24
CA VAL A 51 10.51 -0.05 -17.82
C VAL A 51 10.94 -0.18 -16.37
N THR A 52 10.09 -0.78 -15.54
CA THR A 52 10.42 -1.11 -14.15
C THR A 52 11.39 -2.28 -14.05
N LEU A 53 12.13 -2.35 -12.94
CA LEU A 53 13.02 -3.48 -12.69
C LEU A 53 12.24 -4.80 -12.59
N SER A 54 11.03 -4.76 -12.03
CA SER A 54 10.07 -5.87 -12.02
C SER A 54 9.71 -6.36 -13.42
N GLU A 55 9.30 -5.46 -14.32
CA GLU A 55 8.98 -5.81 -15.71
C GLU A 55 10.20 -6.36 -16.46
N ALA A 56 11.37 -5.78 -16.24
CA ALA A 56 12.60 -6.21 -16.89
C ALA A 56 12.99 -7.64 -16.49
N PHE A 57 13.04 -7.94 -15.18
CA PHE A 57 13.34 -9.29 -14.71
C PHE A 57 12.24 -10.30 -15.06
N HIS A 58 10.97 -9.89 -15.08
CA HIS A 58 9.89 -10.74 -15.56
C HIS A 58 10.09 -11.12 -17.03
N CYS A 59 10.43 -10.16 -17.89
CA CYS A 59 10.72 -10.42 -19.31
C CYS A 59 11.92 -11.37 -19.50
N ILE A 60 12.97 -11.22 -18.69
CA ILE A 60 14.16 -12.09 -18.71
C ILE A 60 13.83 -13.49 -18.20
N ALA A 61 13.00 -13.61 -17.16
CA ALA A 61 12.59 -14.90 -16.60
C ALA A 61 11.84 -15.80 -17.60
N LEU A 62 11.17 -15.21 -18.59
CA LEU A 62 10.45 -15.93 -19.65
C LEU A 62 11.36 -16.46 -20.78
N GLN A 63 12.64 -16.09 -20.80
CA GLN A 63 13.57 -16.51 -21.86
C GLN A 63 14.12 -17.93 -21.63
N ASP A 64 14.73 -18.50 -22.67
CA ASP A 64 15.46 -19.76 -22.55
C ASP A 64 16.73 -19.62 -21.69
N ASN A 65 17.25 -20.76 -21.22
CA ASN A 65 18.41 -20.78 -20.32
C ASN A 65 19.68 -20.23 -21.00
N LYS A 66 19.82 -20.39 -22.32
CA LYS A 66 20.96 -19.85 -23.05
C LYS A 66 20.98 -18.32 -22.99
N THR A 67 19.84 -17.70 -23.24
CA THR A 67 19.67 -16.24 -23.19
C THR A 67 19.86 -15.73 -21.76
N LYS A 68 19.35 -16.45 -20.76
CA LYS A 68 19.57 -16.12 -19.34
C LYS A 68 21.05 -16.20 -18.97
N ASP A 69 21.76 -17.22 -19.41
CA ASP A 69 23.20 -17.38 -19.17
C ASP A 69 23.99 -16.23 -19.84
N GLU A 70 23.67 -15.87 -21.09
CA GLU A 70 24.29 -14.72 -21.79
C GLU A 70 24.07 -13.39 -21.04
N ILE A 71 22.87 -13.16 -20.50
CA ILE A 71 22.56 -11.94 -19.72
C ILE A 71 23.30 -11.95 -18.39
N ARG A 72 23.33 -13.09 -17.68
CA ARG A 72 24.05 -13.26 -16.42
C ARG A 72 25.55 -12.99 -16.61
N ASP A 73 26.12 -13.49 -17.71
CA ASP A 73 27.54 -13.29 -18.04
C ASP A 73 27.82 -11.82 -18.38
N ALA A 74 26.90 -11.14 -19.07
CA ALA A 74 27.02 -9.70 -19.30
C ALA A 74 27.00 -8.89 -18.01
N MET A 75 26.06 -9.20 -17.09
CA MET A 75 26.02 -8.55 -15.77
C MET A 75 27.32 -8.81 -14.99
N SER A 76 27.81 -10.06 -15.00
CA SER A 76 29.02 -10.43 -14.26
C SER A 76 30.29 -9.79 -14.83
N ASP A 77 30.40 -9.67 -16.17
CA ASP A 77 31.52 -8.96 -16.82
C ASP A 77 31.49 -7.47 -16.50
N ILE A 78 30.31 -6.85 -16.37
CA ILE A 78 30.20 -5.43 -16.02
C ILE A 78 30.60 -5.19 -14.56
N ALA A 79 30.04 -5.94 -13.62
CA ALA A 79 30.23 -5.74 -12.18
C ALA A 79 31.64 -6.06 -11.63
N ILE A 80 32.55 -6.61 -12.45
CA ILE A 80 33.91 -6.95 -12.03
C ILE A 80 34.96 -6.03 -12.70
N ARG A 81 34.54 -5.18 -13.64
CA ARG A 81 35.46 -4.37 -14.45
C ARG A 81 36.25 -3.33 -13.67
N ASP A 82 35.73 -2.87 -12.55
CA ASP A 82 36.37 -1.95 -11.61
C ASP A 82 37.15 -2.69 -10.50
N ASN A 83 37.30 -4.01 -10.61
CA ASN A 83 37.93 -4.94 -9.67
C ASN A 83 37.18 -5.17 -8.34
N GLU A 84 35.99 -4.59 -8.13
CA GLU A 84 35.23 -4.82 -6.91
C GLU A 84 33.73 -4.85 -7.14
N CYS A 85 33.13 -6.04 -7.08
CA CYS A 85 31.68 -6.18 -7.09
C CYS A 85 31.13 -5.72 -5.73
N CYS A 86 30.42 -4.60 -5.74
CA CYS A 86 29.83 -4.04 -4.54
C CYS A 86 28.60 -4.87 -4.09
N ARG A 87 28.10 -4.60 -2.88
CA ARG A 87 26.95 -5.35 -2.34
C ARG A 87 25.69 -5.19 -3.20
N SER A 88 25.44 -3.99 -3.71
CA SER A 88 24.26 -3.69 -4.52
C SER A 88 24.25 -4.51 -5.81
N GLU A 89 25.40 -4.61 -6.47
CA GLU A 89 25.59 -5.46 -7.65
C GLU A 89 25.48 -6.94 -7.32
N ALA A 90 26.11 -7.38 -6.23
CA ALA A 90 26.04 -8.76 -5.76
C ALA A 90 24.58 -9.21 -5.51
N ILE A 91 23.73 -8.32 -5.00
CA ILE A 91 22.29 -8.58 -4.84
C ILE A 91 21.61 -8.79 -6.20
N LEU A 92 21.87 -7.93 -7.19
CA LEU A 92 21.28 -8.05 -8.53
C LEU A 92 21.79 -9.30 -9.28
N LEU A 93 23.06 -9.65 -9.13
CA LEU A 93 23.64 -10.88 -9.66
C LEU A 93 23.03 -12.12 -8.99
N THR A 94 22.85 -12.09 -7.67
CA THR A 94 22.21 -13.18 -6.93
C THR A 94 20.77 -13.40 -7.38
N LEU A 95 20.02 -12.30 -7.60
CA LEU A 95 18.67 -12.36 -8.18
C LEU A 95 18.69 -13.01 -9.57
N MET A 96 19.63 -12.62 -10.43
CA MET A 96 19.77 -13.21 -11.76
C MET A 96 20.10 -14.72 -11.69
N ASP A 97 20.93 -15.14 -10.74
CA ASP A 97 21.24 -16.56 -10.51
C ASP A 97 19.97 -17.35 -10.11
N TYR A 98 19.11 -16.79 -9.25
CA TYR A 98 17.83 -17.43 -8.91
C TYR A 98 16.86 -17.50 -10.09
N ILE A 99 16.78 -16.45 -10.92
CA ILE A 99 15.96 -16.45 -12.15
C ILE A 99 16.46 -17.51 -13.13
N ARG A 100 17.78 -17.62 -13.28
CA ARG A 100 18.44 -18.60 -14.14
C ARG A 100 18.18 -20.03 -13.67
N ASP A 101 18.23 -20.26 -12.35
CA ASP A 101 17.99 -21.58 -11.75
C ASP A 101 16.49 -21.96 -11.71
N GLY A 102 15.58 -21.07 -12.14
CA GLY A 102 14.15 -21.33 -12.18
C GLY A 102 13.49 -21.35 -10.80
N ALA A 103 14.05 -20.61 -9.83
CA ALA A 103 13.45 -20.50 -8.50
C ALA A 103 12.11 -19.75 -8.56
N GLU A 104 11.16 -20.14 -7.71
CA GLU A 104 9.89 -19.44 -7.55
C GLU A 104 10.14 -18.11 -6.83
N LEU A 105 10.12 -17.01 -7.59
CA LEU A 105 10.40 -15.67 -7.09
C LEU A 105 9.56 -14.60 -7.79
N GLN A 106 9.45 -13.44 -7.13
CA GLN A 106 8.84 -12.24 -7.69
C GLN A 106 9.74 -11.02 -7.43
N VAL A 107 9.90 -10.19 -8.45
CA VAL A 107 10.50 -8.85 -8.31
C VAL A 107 9.35 -7.86 -8.27
N ILE A 108 9.35 -6.98 -7.27
CA ILE A 108 8.29 -6.00 -7.04
C ILE A 108 8.91 -4.61 -7.17
N SER A 109 8.36 -3.78 -8.05
CA SER A 109 8.76 -2.37 -8.19
C SER A 109 7.57 -1.49 -7.83
N ALA A 110 7.79 -0.53 -6.94
CA ALA A 110 6.72 0.41 -6.57
C ALA A 110 7.26 1.81 -6.27
N PRO A 111 6.49 2.89 -6.55
CA PRO A 111 6.94 4.25 -6.31
C PRO A 111 7.36 4.47 -4.84
N ALA A 112 8.47 5.17 -4.62
CA ALA A 112 9.04 5.47 -3.32
C ALA A 112 8.23 6.55 -2.58
N ARG A 113 6.98 6.24 -2.19
CA ARG A 113 6.09 7.14 -1.44
C ARG A 113 6.34 6.99 0.07
N ASN A 114 7.44 7.53 0.59
CA ASN A 114 7.83 7.48 2.02
C ASN A 114 7.89 6.06 2.63
N ARG A 115 8.33 5.08 1.84
CA ARG A 115 8.42 3.66 2.26
C ARG A 115 9.80 3.38 2.85
N SER A 116 9.96 3.54 4.16
CA SER A 116 11.27 3.41 4.85
C SER A 116 11.58 1.99 5.37
N LEU A 117 10.77 0.98 5.05
CA LEU A 117 10.65 -0.20 5.90
C LEU A 117 11.66 -1.35 5.68
N LEU A 118 12.56 -1.29 4.69
CA LEU A 118 13.27 -2.49 4.21
C LEU A 118 14.77 -2.34 3.90
N ASN A 119 15.48 -1.35 4.46
CA ASN A 119 16.94 -1.28 4.24
C ASN A 119 17.66 -2.36 5.05
N ARG A 120 18.29 -3.33 4.37
CA ARG A 120 19.07 -4.44 4.96
C ARG A 120 18.26 -5.46 5.76
N GLN A 121 16.93 -5.36 5.74
CA GLN A 121 16.03 -6.27 6.44
C GLN A 121 15.62 -7.43 5.55
N LEU A 122 15.83 -8.64 6.05
CA LEU A 122 15.34 -9.89 5.46
C LEU A 122 14.06 -10.27 6.21
N VAL A 123 12.90 -10.05 5.59
CA VAL A 123 11.60 -10.22 6.22
C VAL A 123 10.99 -11.55 5.83
N TYR A 124 10.60 -12.34 6.81
CA TYR A 124 9.81 -13.54 6.59
C TYR A 124 8.33 -13.18 6.39
N LEU A 125 7.72 -13.68 5.32
CA LEU A 125 6.32 -13.46 4.99
C LEU A 125 5.56 -14.77 4.82
N GLU A 126 4.31 -14.78 5.27
CA GLU A 126 3.36 -15.89 5.07
C GLU A 126 1.93 -15.36 4.92
N ASN A 127 1.14 -16.04 4.09
CA ASN A 127 -0.28 -15.72 3.87
C ASN A 127 -1.24 -16.67 4.61
N ARG A 128 -0.71 -17.70 5.29
CA ARG A 128 -1.46 -18.72 6.05
C ARG A 128 -0.84 -18.88 7.42
N GLU A 129 -1.68 -19.07 8.43
CA GLU A 129 -1.22 -19.35 9.79
C GLU A 129 -0.80 -20.83 9.92
N GLY A 130 0.24 -21.09 10.75
CA GLY A 130 0.63 -22.45 11.13
C GLY A 130 1.36 -23.24 10.05
N SER A 131 2.14 -22.58 9.20
CA SER A 131 3.03 -23.29 8.28
C SER A 131 4.17 -23.97 9.07
N ARG A 132 4.63 -25.16 8.64
CA ARG A 132 5.75 -25.85 9.32
C ARG A 132 7.07 -25.05 9.30
N GLY A 133 7.21 -24.06 8.42
CA GLY A 133 8.35 -23.14 8.44
C GLY A 133 8.39 -22.28 9.71
N CYS A 134 7.23 -22.01 10.31
CA CYS A 134 7.16 -21.30 11.60
C CYS A 134 7.90 -22.06 12.70
N GLU A 135 7.89 -23.41 12.71
CA GLU A 135 8.51 -24.21 13.78
C GLU A 135 10.02 -24.01 13.87
N GLU A 136 10.71 -23.96 12.74
CA GLU A 136 12.17 -23.73 12.69
C GLU A 136 12.52 -22.28 13.11
N LEU A 137 11.73 -21.30 12.65
CA LEU A 137 11.89 -19.90 13.06
C LEU A 137 11.53 -19.68 14.54
N ASP A 138 10.54 -20.39 15.08
CA ASP A 138 10.11 -20.26 16.47
C ASP A 138 11.13 -20.87 17.44
N ASN A 139 11.79 -21.96 17.05
CA ASN A 139 12.77 -22.68 17.88
C ASN A 139 14.19 -22.10 17.76
N ASP A 140 14.63 -21.75 16.54
CA ASP A 140 16.03 -21.44 16.23
C ASP A 140 16.24 -19.97 15.78
N PHE A 141 15.33 -19.06 16.14
CA PHE A 141 15.38 -17.65 15.70
C PHE A 141 16.74 -16.99 15.95
N GLU A 142 17.34 -17.20 17.14
CA GLU A 142 18.61 -16.57 17.50
C GLU A 142 19.76 -17.04 16.60
N GLU A 143 19.81 -18.34 16.29
CA GLU A 143 20.81 -18.90 15.39
C GLU A 143 20.64 -18.34 13.98
N LEU A 144 19.41 -18.33 13.46
CA LEU A 144 19.09 -17.80 12.13
C LEU A 144 19.37 -16.29 12.04
N SER A 145 19.06 -15.54 13.10
CA SER A 145 19.34 -14.11 13.20
C SER A 145 20.85 -13.84 13.22
N ASN A 146 21.63 -14.66 13.93
CA ASN A 146 23.09 -14.56 13.93
C ASN A 146 23.69 -14.88 12.54
N LEU A 147 23.18 -15.89 11.84
CA LEU A 147 23.58 -16.21 10.47
C LEU A 147 23.33 -15.03 9.51
N ALA A 148 22.11 -14.48 9.52
CA ALA A 148 21.77 -13.29 8.73
C ALA A 148 22.67 -12.10 9.09
N ARG A 149 22.96 -11.90 10.39
CA ARG A 149 23.79 -10.81 10.89
C ARG A 149 25.23 -10.87 10.37
N ILE A 150 25.83 -12.05 10.32
CA ILE A 150 27.18 -12.25 9.75
C ILE A 150 27.21 -11.82 8.28
N ALA A 151 26.09 -11.97 7.56
CA ALA A 151 25.93 -11.52 6.17
C ALA A 151 25.56 -10.02 6.03
N GLY A 152 25.51 -9.27 7.13
CA GLY A 152 25.09 -7.86 7.16
C GLY A 152 23.58 -7.66 6.96
N LEU A 153 22.77 -8.67 7.27
CA LEU A 153 21.30 -8.64 7.17
C LEU A 153 20.65 -8.63 8.56
N GLU A 154 19.53 -7.92 8.69
CA GLU A 154 18.67 -7.97 9.87
C GLU A 154 17.50 -8.92 9.59
N LEU A 155 17.46 -10.07 10.25
CA LEU A 155 16.35 -11.02 10.12
C LEU A 155 15.12 -10.50 10.88
N ILE A 156 14.01 -10.34 10.16
CA ILE A 156 12.72 -9.89 10.71
C ILE A 156 11.71 -11.03 10.65
N TYR A 157 11.26 -11.44 11.83
CA TYR A 157 10.20 -12.43 12.01
C TYR A 157 9.14 -11.87 12.98
N ILE A 158 7.94 -11.62 12.45
CA ILE A 158 6.90 -10.86 13.15
C ILE A 158 6.41 -11.53 14.45
N PRO A 159 6.12 -12.85 14.48
CA PRO A 159 5.76 -13.52 15.73
C PRO A 159 6.80 -13.38 16.84
N HIS A 160 8.11 -13.41 16.50
CA HIS A 160 9.18 -13.18 17.48
C HIS A 160 9.19 -11.74 17.99
N ILE A 161 9.00 -10.75 17.10
CA ILE A 161 8.84 -9.35 17.50
C ILE A 161 7.61 -9.20 18.42
N ALA A 162 6.45 -9.72 18.03
CA ALA A 162 5.24 -9.66 18.85
C ALA A 162 5.44 -10.31 20.24
N LYS A 163 6.16 -11.44 20.32
CA LYS A 163 6.54 -12.09 21.59
C LYS A 163 7.44 -11.19 22.43
N HIS A 164 8.44 -10.53 21.82
CA HIS A 164 9.31 -9.57 22.51
C HIS A 164 8.50 -8.41 23.12
N PHE A 165 7.51 -7.89 22.38
CA PHE A 165 6.60 -6.84 22.87
C PHE A 165 5.68 -7.30 24.02
N ARG A 166 5.20 -8.55 23.97
CA ARG A 166 4.37 -9.12 25.05
C ARG A 166 5.16 -9.37 26.33
N ASN A 167 6.39 -9.87 26.19
CA ASN A 167 7.22 -10.30 27.31
C ASN A 167 8.06 -9.16 27.92
N HIS A 168 7.98 -7.95 27.37
CA HIS A 168 8.73 -6.81 27.88
C HIS A 168 8.34 -6.51 29.34
N SER A 169 9.36 -6.46 30.21
CA SER A 169 9.24 -6.45 31.67
C SER A 169 8.47 -5.25 32.22
N ASN A 170 8.50 -4.12 31.51
CA ASN A 170 7.75 -2.92 31.87
C ASN A 170 6.91 -2.40 30.70
N GLN A 171 5.58 -2.59 30.78
CA GLN A 171 4.61 -2.12 29.79
C GLN A 171 4.43 -0.60 29.82
N GLU A 172 4.67 0.04 30.97
CA GLU A 172 4.57 1.49 31.11
C GLU A 172 5.74 2.19 30.40
N ASP A 173 6.95 1.62 30.43
CA ASP A 173 8.10 2.16 29.69
C ASP A 173 7.90 2.05 28.17
N LEU A 174 7.26 0.97 27.71
CA LEU A 174 6.89 0.80 26.31
C LEU A 174 5.87 1.86 25.87
N ARG A 175 4.88 2.16 26.71
CA ARG A 175 3.91 3.24 26.48
C ARG A 175 4.59 4.60 26.43
N ARG A 176 5.52 4.88 27.36
CA ARG A 176 6.31 6.13 27.38
C ARG A 176 7.16 6.29 26.13
N LEU A 177 7.84 5.23 25.70
CA LEU A 177 8.58 5.23 24.45
C LEU A 177 7.66 5.52 23.25
N MET A 178 6.45 4.97 23.25
CA MET A 178 5.50 5.26 22.19
C MET A 178 5.05 6.71 22.14
N CYS A 179 4.82 7.33 23.30
CA CYS A 179 4.58 8.76 23.38
C CYS A 179 5.77 9.57 22.83
N LEU A 180 7.01 9.10 23.00
CA LEU A 180 8.20 9.76 22.45
C LEU A 180 8.30 9.62 20.92
N ILE A 181 7.99 8.44 20.37
CA ILE A 181 8.06 8.17 18.92
C ILE A 181 6.92 8.87 18.18
N SER A 182 5.73 8.93 18.77
CA SER A 182 4.54 9.50 18.15
C SER A 182 3.86 10.51 19.10
N PRO A 183 4.47 11.68 19.34
CA PRO A 183 3.99 12.66 20.34
C PRO A 183 2.62 13.26 20.00
N GLN A 184 2.20 13.16 18.74
CA GLN A 184 0.90 13.64 18.26
C GLN A 184 -0.21 12.58 18.40
N SER A 185 0.11 11.36 18.81
CA SER A 185 -0.89 10.30 18.98
C SER A 185 -1.61 10.45 20.31
N ASP A 186 -2.92 10.19 20.30
CA ASP A 186 -3.71 10.19 21.52
C ASP A 186 -3.35 8.98 22.41
N PRO A 187 -3.55 9.03 23.74
CA PRO A 187 -3.18 7.91 24.61
C PRO A 187 -3.88 6.59 24.28
N LYS A 188 -5.14 6.62 23.79
CA LYS A 188 -5.86 5.43 23.29
C LYS A 188 -5.32 5.00 21.91
N GLY A 189 -4.90 5.98 21.12
CA GLY A 189 -3.99 5.89 19.96
C GLY A 189 -2.82 4.94 20.15
N ILE A 190 -2.11 5.15 21.25
CA ILE A 190 -0.91 4.40 21.57
C ILE A 190 -1.28 2.98 22.04
N ASP A 191 -2.28 2.85 22.91
CA ASP A 191 -2.68 1.56 23.46
C ASP A 191 -3.13 0.58 22.37
N ASN A 192 -4.05 0.95 21.48
CA ASN A 192 -4.45 -0.01 20.45
C ASN A 192 -3.34 -0.29 19.41
N THR A 193 -2.37 0.60 19.22
CA THR A 193 -1.21 0.33 18.37
C THR A 193 -0.31 -0.73 19.02
N LEU A 194 -0.09 -0.61 20.33
CA LEU A 194 0.66 -1.61 21.10
C LEU A 194 -0.05 -2.95 21.11
N ASP A 195 -1.36 -2.99 21.31
CA ASP A 195 -2.14 -4.23 21.28
C ASP A 195 -2.11 -4.87 19.89
N ALA A 196 -2.19 -4.07 18.83
CA ALA A 196 -2.06 -4.56 17.45
C ALA A 196 -0.69 -5.19 17.18
N ILE A 197 0.41 -4.61 17.70
CA ILE A 197 1.76 -5.17 17.54
C ILE A 197 1.93 -6.44 18.40
N LYS A 198 1.44 -6.44 19.63
CA LYS A 198 1.48 -7.61 20.53
C LYS A 198 0.68 -8.79 20.00
N GLY A 199 -0.42 -8.54 19.28
CA GLY A 199 -1.25 -9.57 18.64
C GLY A 199 -0.82 -9.93 17.22
N MET A 200 0.25 -9.32 16.70
CA MET A 200 0.61 -9.44 15.29
C MET A 200 1.18 -10.83 14.96
N ASN A 201 0.69 -11.42 13.88
CA ASN A 201 1.26 -12.62 13.27
C ASN A 201 1.71 -12.35 11.82
N SER A 202 2.44 -13.29 11.21
CA SER A 202 2.98 -13.14 9.85
C SER A 202 1.90 -12.82 8.80
N LYS A 203 0.74 -13.48 8.91
CA LYS A 203 -0.40 -13.26 8.01
C LYS A 203 -0.98 -11.86 8.15
N PHE A 204 -1.25 -11.42 9.38
CA PHE A 204 -1.75 -10.08 9.66
C PHE A 204 -0.79 -9.03 9.13
N PHE A 205 0.52 -9.21 9.34
CA PHE A 205 1.54 -8.31 8.83
C PHE A 205 1.54 -8.27 7.29
N TYR A 206 1.48 -9.43 6.63
CA TYR A 206 1.40 -9.48 5.18
C TYR A 206 0.15 -8.76 4.63
N ASP A 207 -1.04 -9.07 5.15
CA ASP A 207 -2.28 -8.47 4.65
C ASP A 207 -2.42 -6.99 5.02
N ASN A 208 -2.11 -6.60 6.26
CA ASN A 208 -2.42 -5.25 6.75
C ASN A 208 -1.24 -4.28 6.64
N VAL A 209 -0.01 -4.75 6.79
CA VAL A 209 1.18 -3.89 6.70
C VAL A 209 1.72 -3.87 5.29
N ILE A 210 2.06 -5.03 4.72
CA ILE A 210 2.69 -5.11 3.41
C ILE A 210 1.72 -4.72 2.28
N ARG A 211 0.52 -5.33 2.24
CA ARG A 211 -0.43 -5.07 1.15
C ARG A 211 -1.18 -3.75 1.33
N LEU A 212 -1.76 -3.51 2.51
CA LEU A 212 -2.61 -2.33 2.72
C LEU A 212 -1.82 -1.05 3.03
N LYS A 213 -0.99 -1.04 4.09
CA LYS A 213 -0.30 0.19 4.51
C LYS A 213 0.90 0.56 3.63
N LEU A 214 1.66 -0.41 3.14
CA LEU A 214 2.75 -0.18 2.19
C LEU A 214 2.30 -0.16 0.72
N GLU A 215 1.04 -0.51 0.43
CA GLU A 215 0.48 -0.54 -0.93
C GLU A 215 1.38 -1.34 -1.90
N LEU A 216 1.85 -2.50 -1.45
CA LEU A 216 2.61 -3.45 -2.27
C LEU A 216 1.67 -4.54 -2.80
N ASN A 217 1.29 -4.41 -4.08
CA ASN A 217 0.35 -5.30 -4.73
C ASN A 217 1.08 -6.54 -5.30
N PHE A 218 1.35 -7.52 -4.45
CA PHE A 218 1.85 -8.84 -4.86
C PHE A 218 1.19 -9.94 -4.03
N SER A 219 1.17 -11.15 -4.59
CA SER A 219 0.59 -12.33 -3.94
C SER A 219 1.68 -13.36 -3.65
N ILE A 220 1.76 -13.86 -2.42
CA ILE A 220 2.58 -15.03 -2.09
C ILE A 220 1.69 -16.28 -2.04
N SER A 221 2.19 -17.39 -2.57
CA SER A 221 1.55 -18.73 -2.56
C SER A 221 2.09 -19.60 -1.41
N SER A 222 3.35 -19.36 -1.05
CA SER A 222 4.17 -20.06 -0.07
C SER A 222 4.82 -19.06 0.90
N PRO A 223 5.35 -19.53 2.04
CA PRO A 223 6.26 -18.72 2.84
C PRO A 223 7.37 -18.13 1.99
N SER A 224 7.81 -16.91 2.27
CA SER A 224 8.76 -16.22 1.40
C SER A 224 9.70 -15.30 2.17
N TRP A 225 10.92 -15.16 1.66
CA TRP A 225 11.84 -14.10 2.04
C TRP A 225 11.57 -12.85 1.22
N LEU A 226 11.29 -11.73 1.88
CA LEU A 226 11.21 -10.42 1.27
C LEU A 226 12.45 -9.60 1.64
N PHE A 227 13.15 -9.09 0.64
CA PHE A 227 14.34 -8.25 0.84
C PHE A 227 14.37 -7.11 -0.19
N ARG A 228 14.95 -5.96 0.18
CA ARG A 228 15.07 -4.81 -0.73
C ARG A 228 16.28 -4.96 -1.65
N ILE A 229 16.07 -4.78 -2.94
CA ILE A 229 17.14 -4.71 -3.94
C ILE A 229 17.38 -3.23 -4.31
N PRO A 230 18.47 -2.89 -5.02
CA PRO A 230 18.78 -1.50 -5.36
C PRO A 230 17.58 -0.75 -5.92
N ASP A 231 17.38 0.47 -5.42
CA ASP A 231 16.32 1.35 -5.90
C ASP A 231 16.55 1.73 -7.36
N SER A 232 15.50 2.19 -8.02
CA SER A 232 15.67 2.70 -9.37
C SER A 232 14.94 4.00 -9.61
N ASN A 233 15.29 4.66 -10.70
CA ASN A 233 14.55 5.81 -11.21
C ASN A 233 13.89 5.44 -12.55
N ILE A 234 12.59 5.70 -12.66
CA ILE A 234 11.78 5.40 -13.84
C ILE A 234 11.09 6.69 -14.26
N ALA A 235 11.41 7.19 -15.45
CA ALA A 235 10.88 8.46 -15.97
C ALA A 235 10.94 9.64 -14.97
N GLY A 236 11.97 9.71 -14.12
CA GLY A 236 12.13 10.75 -13.10
C GLY A 236 11.46 10.45 -11.75
N ILE A 237 10.75 9.33 -11.63
CA ILE A 237 10.07 8.90 -10.41
C ILE A 237 10.95 7.87 -9.68
N PRO A 238 11.25 8.06 -8.39
CA PRO A 238 11.98 7.06 -7.60
C PRO A 238 11.08 5.86 -7.30
N TYR A 239 11.63 4.66 -7.48
CA TYR A 239 10.99 3.38 -7.20
C TYR A 239 11.82 2.60 -6.19
N ILE A 240 11.11 2.02 -5.21
CA ILE A 240 11.66 0.96 -4.38
C ILE A 240 11.52 -0.36 -5.11
N ASN A 241 12.53 -1.21 -5.00
CA ASN A 241 12.49 -2.55 -5.58
C ASN A 241 12.68 -3.60 -4.49
N LEU A 242 11.90 -4.66 -4.56
CA LEU A 242 11.93 -5.76 -3.62
C LEU A 242 12.06 -7.08 -4.38
N PHE A 243 12.74 -8.01 -3.76
CA PHE A 243 12.85 -9.39 -4.19
C PHE A 243 12.13 -10.27 -3.17
N CYS A 244 11.17 -11.04 -3.65
CA CYS A 244 10.40 -12.00 -2.88
C CYS A 244 10.72 -13.42 -3.36
N LEU A 245 11.38 -14.21 -2.52
CA LEU A 245 11.81 -15.58 -2.83
C LEU A 245 10.97 -16.58 -2.05
N SER A 246 10.33 -17.52 -2.76
CA SER A 246 9.59 -18.62 -2.14
C SER A 246 10.51 -19.48 -1.29
N VAL A 247 10.07 -19.79 -0.08
CA VAL A 247 10.81 -20.58 0.91
C VAL A 247 10.08 -21.90 1.12
N GLY A 248 10.89 -22.97 1.11
CA GLY A 248 10.42 -24.33 1.33
C GLY A 248 10.41 -24.73 2.80
N LYS A 249 10.49 -26.04 3.05
CA LYS A 249 10.41 -26.61 4.41
C LYS A 249 11.67 -26.44 5.27
N ASN A 250 12.80 -26.03 4.68
CA ASN A 250 14.09 -25.93 5.38
C ASN A 250 14.60 -24.49 5.26
N ILE A 251 14.23 -23.67 6.24
CA ILE A 251 14.48 -22.24 6.27
C ILE A 251 15.97 -21.97 6.45
N LYS A 252 16.64 -22.69 7.35
CA LYS A 252 18.07 -22.51 7.61
C LYS A 252 18.92 -22.80 6.38
N ALA A 253 18.68 -23.92 5.70
CA ALA A 253 19.45 -24.27 4.51
C ALA A 253 19.26 -23.23 3.39
N GLN A 254 18.05 -22.72 3.22
CA GLN A 254 17.77 -21.71 2.19
C GLN A 254 18.35 -20.34 2.55
N LEU A 255 18.31 -19.96 3.84
CA LEU A 255 18.99 -18.77 4.34
C LEU A 255 20.51 -18.86 4.10
N MET A 256 21.12 -20.00 4.44
CA MET A 256 22.54 -20.26 4.16
C MET A 256 22.86 -20.20 2.67
N GLN A 257 22.00 -20.77 1.81
CA GLN A 257 22.18 -20.71 0.37
C GLN A 257 22.15 -19.27 -0.15
N LEU A 258 21.19 -18.47 0.31
CA LEU A 258 21.08 -17.05 -0.04
C LEU A 258 22.35 -16.28 0.38
N ILE A 259 22.77 -16.47 1.64
CA ILE A 259 23.96 -15.82 2.19
C ILE A 259 25.22 -16.23 1.45
N ASN A 260 25.40 -17.52 1.17
CA ASN A 260 26.58 -18.03 0.46
C ASN A 260 26.67 -17.50 -0.97
N ARG A 261 25.53 -17.39 -1.69
CA ARG A 261 25.48 -16.80 -3.04
C ARG A 261 25.81 -15.31 -3.03
N LEU A 262 25.31 -14.58 -2.04
CA LEU A 262 25.64 -13.16 -1.89
C LEU A 262 27.13 -12.97 -1.56
N ASN A 263 27.64 -13.75 -0.60
CA ASN A 263 29.02 -13.66 -0.13
C ASN A 263 30.05 -14.11 -1.18
N SER A 264 29.71 -15.02 -2.09
CA SER A 264 30.62 -15.45 -3.15
C SER A 264 30.82 -14.40 -4.25
N ARG A 265 29.97 -13.37 -4.30
CA ARG A 265 30.00 -12.32 -5.32
C ARG A 265 30.54 -11.00 -4.79
N GLN A 266 30.28 -10.67 -3.53
CA GLN A 266 30.66 -9.36 -2.97
C GLN A 266 32.15 -9.30 -2.59
N GLY A 267 32.75 -8.12 -2.74
CA GLY A 267 34.05 -7.77 -2.16
C GLY A 267 34.06 -7.77 -0.62
N SER A 268 35.20 -7.42 -0.02
CA SER A 268 35.35 -7.36 1.45
C SER A 268 34.41 -6.31 2.04
N TYR A 269 33.35 -6.75 2.71
CA TYR A 269 32.33 -5.87 3.25
C TYR A 269 32.31 -5.92 4.78
N SER A 270 32.42 -4.76 5.44
CA SER A 270 32.30 -4.65 6.90
C SER A 270 31.07 -3.82 7.26
N VAL A 271 30.18 -4.39 8.05
CA VAL A 271 29.00 -3.68 8.56
C VAL A 271 28.86 -3.91 10.05
N LYS A 272 28.69 -2.81 10.78
CA LYS A 272 28.16 -2.82 12.13
C LYS A 272 26.66 -3.08 12.04
N VAL A 273 26.23 -4.28 12.41
CA VAL A 273 24.82 -4.55 12.67
C VAL A 273 24.53 -4.17 14.13
N ASN A 274 23.42 -3.49 14.38
CA ASN A 274 23.05 -3.04 15.73
C ASN A 274 22.82 -4.27 16.65
N ASP A 275 23.43 -4.28 17.84
CA ASP A 275 23.50 -5.42 18.77
C ASP A 275 22.50 -5.34 19.93
N GLY A 276 21.41 -4.57 19.78
CA GLY A 276 20.46 -4.26 20.86
C GLY A 276 19.66 -5.45 21.41
N TRP A 277 19.70 -6.62 20.78
CA TRP A 277 18.89 -7.79 21.10
C TRP A 277 19.18 -8.44 22.47
N GLY A 278 20.23 -8.03 23.17
CA GLY A 278 20.66 -8.64 24.45
C GLY A 278 20.47 -7.78 25.70
N ARG A 279 19.86 -6.59 25.61
CA ARG A 279 19.66 -5.70 26.76
C ARG A 279 18.21 -5.74 27.19
N GLU A 280 17.90 -6.55 28.20
CA GLU A 280 16.54 -6.77 28.74
C GLU A 280 15.80 -5.48 29.16
N SER A 281 16.52 -4.36 29.35
CA SER A 281 16.00 -3.05 29.73
C SER A 281 16.11 -1.97 28.64
N SER A 282 16.53 -2.29 27.42
CA SER A 282 16.73 -1.32 26.35
C SER A 282 15.79 -1.56 25.17
N PHE A 283 15.14 -0.50 24.71
CA PHE A 283 14.32 -0.55 23.51
C PHE A 283 15.08 -0.01 22.30
N MET A 284 15.06 -0.73 21.17
CA MET A 284 15.64 -0.23 19.92
C MET A 284 14.78 0.89 19.32
N TYR A 285 15.20 2.14 19.55
CA TYR A 285 14.58 3.36 19.00
C TYR A 285 14.89 3.59 17.50
N SER A 286 15.59 2.65 16.84
CA SER A 286 15.99 2.77 15.44
C SER A 286 15.74 1.47 14.68
N GLY A 287 15.83 1.51 13.34
CA GLY A 287 15.67 0.33 12.48
C GLY A 287 14.20 -0.09 12.34
N PHE A 288 13.99 -1.41 12.24
CA PHE A 288 12.68 -1.98 11.91
C PHE A 288 11.60 -1.65 12.95
N TYR A 289 11.94 -1.62 14.24
CA TYR A 289 10.98 -1.35 15.32
C TYR A 289 10.33 0.03 15.18
N LYS A 290 11.15 1.08 14.99
CA LYS A 290 10.65 2.42 14.73
C LYS A 290 9.82 2.47 13.44
N ALA A 291 10.27 1.80 12.38
CA ALA A 291 9.57 1.82 11.10
C ALA A 291 8.20 1.11 11.16
N LEU A 292 8.14 -0.03 11.86
CA LEU A 292 6.88 -0.75 12.16
C LEU A 292 5.96 0.14 12.99
N PHE A 293 6.49 0.81 14.01
CA PHE A 293 5.71 1.73 14.82
C PHE A 293 5.18 2.90 14.03
N ASP A 294 6.03 3.64 13.31
CA ASP A 294 5.58 4.77 12.50
C ASP A 294 4.46 4.32 11.56
N LEU A 295 4.63 3.18 10.90
CA LEU A 295 3.62 2.64 10.01
C LEU A 295 2.33 2.23 10.75
N MET A 296 2.41 1.65 11.93
CA MET A 296 1.25 1.23 12.72
C MET A 296 0.53 2.40 13.39
N SER A 297 1.30 3.39 13.88
CA SER A 297 0.88 4.66 14.48
C SER A 297 0.32 5.65 13.48
N VAL A 298 0.59 5.49 12.18
CA VAL A 298 -0.22 6.09 11.10
C VAL A 298 -1.63 5.48 11.21
N ARG A 299 -2.39 6.03 12.16
CA ARG A 299 -3.82 5.88 12.29
C ARG A 299 -4.42 6.88 11.32
N LYS A 300 -5.12 6.31 10.34
CA LYS A 300 -5.86 6.99 9.29
C LYS A 300 -4.92 7.58 8.23
N ILE A 301 -5.04 7.03 7.02
CA ILE A 301 -5.11 7.88 5.83
C ILE A 301 -5.93 9.11 6.26
N ASP A 302 -5.42 10.34 6.16
CA ASP A 302 -6.21 11.54 6.53
C ASP A 302 -7.55 11.45 5.81
N LYS A 303 -8.58 10.93 6.49
CA LYS A 303 -9.91 10.78 5.92
C LYS A 303 -10.47 12.17 5.91
N TRP A 304 -10.73 12.69 4.72
CA TRP A 304 -11.33 14.00 4.53
C TRP A 304 -12.80 13.95 4.93
N ASP A 305 -13.32 15.04 5.47
CA ASP A 305 -14.71 15.11 5.90
C ASP A 305 -15.62 15.35 4.69
N ILE A 306 -16.84 14.83 4.72
CA ILE A 306 -17.85 15.15 3.71
C ILE A 306 -18.76 16.21 4.31
N LEU A 307 -18.78 17.38 3.68
CA LEU A 307 -19.62 18.49 4.09
C LEU A 307 -20.86 18.53 3.19
N ILE A 308 -22.04 18.53 3.81
CA ILE A 308 -23.33 18.51 3.11
C ILE A 308 -24.13 19.72 3.56
N ARG A 309 -24.59 20.54 2.61
CA ARG A 309 -25.40 21.71 2.91
C ARG A 309 -26.86 21.52 2.49
N LEU A 310 -27.77 21.78 3.43
CA LEU A 310 -29.22 21.58 3.23
C LEU A 310 -29.89 22.87 2.78
N TYR A 311 -30.68 22.82 1.70
CA TYR A 311 -31.41 23.99 1.20
C TYR A 311 -32.67 24.31 2.01
N GLY A 312 -33.26 23.30 2.67
CA GLY A 312 -34.47 23.45 3.48
C GLY A 312 -34.32 24.43 4.65
N ASP A 313 -33.07 24.68 5.05
CA ASP A 313 -32.68 25.46 6.22
C ASP A 313 -32.23 26.89 5.86
N GLY A 314 -32.45 27.33 4.61
CA GLY A 314 -32.09 28.69 4.15
C GLY A 314 -30.63 28.89 3.76
N ALA A 315 -29.79 27.84 3.78
CA ALA A 315 -28.38 27.92 3.43
C ALA A 315 -28.16 27.98 1.89
N GLU A 316 -27.18 28.78 1.45
CA GLU A 316 -26.79 28.85 0.03
C GLU A 316 -25.85 27.72 -0.38
N PRO A 317 -26.03 27.09 -1.54
CA PRO A 317 -25.17 26.00 -1.99
C PRO A 317 -23.73 26.46 -2.22
N PHE A 318 -22.79 25.52 -2.12
CA PHE A 318 -21.39 25.78 -2.42
C PHE A 318 -21.26 26.22 -3.88
N ARG A 319 -20.51 27.31 -4.09
CA ARG A 319 -20.21 27.81 -5.43
C ARG A 319 -18.80 27.37 -5.79
N TYR A 320 -18.63 26.84 -7.00
CA TYR A 320 -17.32 26.48 -7.54
C TYR A 320 -17.20 26.89 -9.00
N VAL A 321 -15.97 27.09 -9.46
CA VAL A 321 -15.67 27.38 -10.87
C VAL A 321 -15.34 26.06 -11.54
N ASP A 322 -16.03 25.74 -12.63
CA ASP A 322 -15.71 24.55 -13.41
C ASP A 322 -14.50 24.76 -14.35
N GLU A 323 -14.07 23.71 -15.03
CA GLU A 323 -12.92 23.74 -15.96
C GLU A 323 -13.06 24.79 -17.07
N ASN A 324 -14.29 25.23 -17.37
CA ASN A 324 -14.61 26.22 -18.40
C ASN A 324 -14.76 27.64 -17.83
N GLY A 325 -14.41 27.88 -16.57
CA GLY A 325 -14.52 29.19 -15.92
C GLY A 325 -15.94 29.59 -15.51
N SER A 326 -16.90 28.67 -15.57
CA SER A 326 -18.30 28.95 -15.22
C SER A 326 -18.59 28.67 -13.74
N ILE A 327 -19.30 29.57 -13.08
CA ILE A 327 -19.72 29.39 -11.68
C ILE A 327 -20.88 28.40 -11.62
N LYS A 328 -20.66 27.26 -10.98
CA LYS A 328 -21.65 26.20 -10.70
C LYS A 328 -21.93 26.07 -9.22
N LYS A 329 -23.02 25.36 -8.90
CA LYS A 329 -23.50 25.12 -7.53
C LYS A 329 -23.45 23.64 -7.20
N CYS A 330 -23.01 23.30 -5.99
CA CYS A 330 -23.07 21.94 -5.46
C CYS A 330 -23.54 21.94 -4.00
N VAL A 331 -24.02 20.78 -3.53
CA VAL A 331 -24.52 20.58 -2.16
C VAL A 331 -23.57 19.79 -1.28
N MET A 332 -22.53 19.22 -1.88
CA MET A 332 -21.56 18.35 -1.23
C MET A 332 -20.15 18.78 -1.58
N THR A 333 -19.29 18.87 -0.58
CA THR A 333 -17.85 19.07 -0.75
C THR A 333 -17.10 18.05 0.10
N ILE A 334 -15.87 17.73 -0.29
CA ILE A 334 -14.93 16.96 0.52
C ILE A 334 -13.94 17.95 1.11
N LYS A 335 -13.74 17.91 2.43
CA LYS A 335 -12.94 18.88 3.17
C LYS A 335 -11.68 18.24 3.77
N ARG A 336 -10.52 18.84 3.48
CA ARG A 336 -9.24 18.49 4.09
C ARG A 336 -8.69 19.69 4.85
N GLY A 337 -8.89 19.72 6.17
CA GLY A 337 -8.48 20.86 6.98
C GLY A 337 -9.27 22.12 6.59
N ILE A 338 -8.62 23.09 5.96
CA ILE A 338 -9.24 24.35 5.50
C ILE A 338 -9.65 24.28 4.01
N GLU A 339 -9.11 23.31 3.26
CA GLU A 339 -9.39 23.16 1.83
C GLU A 339 -10.72 22.42 1.60
N GLU A 340 -11.55 22.93 0.69
CA GLU A 340 -12.82 22.34 0.29
C GLU A 340 -12.81 22.00 -1.20
N TYR A 341 -13.14 20.75 -1.52
CA TYR A 341 -13.16 20.21 -2.86
C TYR A 341 -14.60 19.93 -3.27
N PRO A 342 -15.16 20.69 -4.24
CA PRO A 342 -16.56 20.55 -4.63
C PRO A 342 -16.80 19.20 -5.31
N LEU A 343 -17.87 18.51 -4.90
CA LEU A 343 -18.37 17.34 -5.61
C LEU A 343 -19.49 17.79 -6.55
N PRO A 344 -19.32 17.72 -7.88
CA PRO A 344 -20.31 18.18 -8.86
C PRO A 344 -21.49 17.21 -8.99
N LEU A 345 -22.19 16.98 -7.87
CA LEU A 345 -23.36 16.11 -7.78
C LEU A 345 -24.65 16.92 -7.88
N THR A 346 -25.61 16.40 -8.62
CA THR A 346 -26.98 16.96 -8.58
C THR A 346 -27.62 16.64 -7.23
N ALA A 347 -28.65 17.39 -6.83
CA ALA A 347 -29.38 17.09 -5.59
C ALA A 347 -29.93 15.65 -5.56
N ARG A 348 -30.27 15.09 -6.73
CA ARG A 348 -30.67 13.70 -6.90
C ARG A 348 -29.57 12.73 -6.50
N ASP A 349 -28.37 12.93 -7.04
CA ASP A 349 -27.22 12.04 -6.81
C ASP A 349 -26.71 12.19 -5.36
N ALA A 350 -26.69 13.41 -4.84
CA ALA A 350 -26.32 13.71 -3.45
C ALA A 350 -27.29 13.08 -2.43
N ALA A 351 -28.61 13.14 -2.69
CA ALA A 351 -29.61 12.49 -1.83
C ALA A 351 -29.45 10.96 -1.82
N PHE A 352 -29.12 10.37 -2.96
CA PHE A 352 -28.86 8.93 -3.06
C PHE A 352 -27.59 8.55 -2.29
N TYR A 353 -26.52 9.35 -2.43
CA TYR A 353 -25.29 9.14 -1.68
C TYR A 353 -25.51 9.24 -0.16
N LEU A 354 -26.24 10.27 0.29
CA LEU A 354 -26.58 10.45 1.70
C LEU A 354 -27.46 9.31 2.25
N LEU A 355 -28.37 8.76 1.44
CA LEU A 355 -29.15 7.58 1.81
C LEU A 355 -28.25 6.38 2.12
N LEU A 356 -27.24 6.13 1.28
CA LEU A 356 -26.26 5.06 1.51
C LEU A 356 -25.40 5.32 2.74
N CYS A 357 -25.01 6.57 2.99
CA CYS A 357 -24.30 6.95 4.21
C CYS A 357 -25.13 6.71 5.47
N CYS A 358 -26.42 7.09 5.47
CA CYS A 358 -27.33 6.82 6.58
C CYS A 358 -27.52 5.32 6.80
N ALA A 359 -27.66 4.52 5.74
CA ALA A 359 -27.76 3.07 5.85
C ALA A 359 -26.48 2.46 6.46
N SER A 360 -25.32 2.87 5.96
CA SER A 360 -24.00 2.42 6.44
C SER A 360 -23.71 2.86 7.88
N ALA A 361 -24.33 3.95 8.35
CA ALA A 361 -24.20 4.45 9.71
C ALA A 361 -25.11 3.72 10.72
N ALA A 362 -26.20 3.11 10.26
CA ALA A 362 -27.21 2.46 11.09
C ALA A 362 -26.78 1.08 11.60
N SER A 363 -25.88 0.40 10.88
CA SER A 363 -25.24 -0.85 11.32
C SER A 363 -23.86 -0.95 10.66
N GLU A 364 -22.83 -1.25 11.46
CA GLU A 364 -21.41 -1.25 11.03
C GLU A 364 -21.12 -2.23 9.88
N ASP A 365 -21.98 -3.23 9.69
CA ASP A 365 -21.90 -4.26 8.64
C ASP A 365 -23.05 -4.23 7.60
N ALA A 366 -24.05 -3.37 7.76
CA ALA A 366 -25.21 -3.34 6.85
C ALA A 366 -25.08 -2.23 5.80
N GLY A 367 -24.92 -2.62 4.55
CA GLY A 367 -25.28 -1.77 3.42
C GLY A 367 -26.80 -1.72 3.22
N LEU A 368 -27.25 -0.95 2.24
CA LEU A 368 -28.64 -0.92 1.81
C LEU A 368 -28.88 -2.02 0.77
N ASP A 369 -29.74 -2.98 1.09
CA ASP A 369 -30.11 -4.08 0.19
C ASP A 369 -31.27 -3.66 -0.73
N PHE A 370 -31.01 -3.61 -2.03
CA PHE A 370 -32.00 -3.30 -3.06
C PHE A 370 -32.75 -4.53 -3.59
N HIS A 371 -32.48 -5.73 -3.06
CA HIS A 371 -33.24 -6.95 -3.34
C HIS A 371 -34.27 -7.28 -2.26
N ASP A 372 -34.21 -6.63 -1.10
CA ASP A 372 -35.21 -6.76 -0.05
C ASP A 372 -36.48 -5.95 -0.41
N GLU A 373 -37.40 -6.57 -1.14
CA GLU A 373 -38.66 -5.93 -1.56
C GLU A 373 -39.50 -5.40 -0.38
N SER A 374 -39.34 -5.93 0.85
CA SER A 374 -40.05 -5.42 2.02
C SER A 374 -39.60 -3.99 2.40
N MET A 375 -38.36 -3.64 2.06
CA MET A 375 -37.76 -2.35 2.34
C MET A 375 -37.94 -1.32 1.22
N LYS A 376 -38.58 -1.69 0.11
CA LYS A 376 -38.73 -0.86 -1.08
C LYS A 376 -39.43 0.46 -0.84
N GLU A 377 -40.65 0.42 -0.29
CA GLU A 377 -41.42 1.64 -0.01
C GLU A 377 -40.74 2.51 1.04
N ILE A 378 -40.19 1.88 2.08
CA ILE A 378 -39.49 2.58 3.16
C ILE A 378 -38.25 3.30 2.61
N THR A 379 -37.46 2.62 1.78
CA THR A 379 -36.26 3.17 1.15
C THR A 379 -36.61 4.32 0.21
N GLN A 380 -37.68 4.19 -0.59
CA GLN A 380 -38.14 5.25 -1.47
C GLN A 380 -38.62 6.48 -0.69
N ARG A 381 -39.36 6.29 0.41
CA ARG A 381 -39.80 7.40 1.29
C ARG A 381 -38.63 8.08 2.01
N ARG A 382 -37.63 7.32 2.47
CA ARG A 382 -36.39 7.88 3.05
C ARG A 382 -35.62 8.72 2.03
N TYR A 383 -35.47 8.20 0.81
CA TYR A 383 -34.85 8.94 -0.28
C TYR A 383 -35.59 10.24 -0.61
N ALA A 384 -36.91 10.17 -0.76
CA ALA A 384 -37.79 11.32 -1.01
C ALA A 384 -37.56 12.46 -0.02
N GLN A 385 -37.49 12.12 1.27
CA GLN A 385 -37.27 13.11 2.33
C GLN A 385 -35.87 13.74 2.24
N LEU A 386 -34.82 12.94 2.02
CA LEU A 386 -33.45 13.46 1.82
C LEU A 386 -33.36 14.34 0.58
N PHE A 387 -34.05 13.97 -0.51
CA PHE A 387 -34.11 14.74 -1.74
C PHE A 387 -34.82 16.09 -1.55
N ARG A 388 -35.89 16.16 -0.74
CA ARG A 388 -36.57 17.41 -0.39
C ARG A 388 -35.72 18.30 0.54
N ALA A 389 -34.88 17.71 1.39
CA ALA A 389 -33.93 18.50 2.18
C ALA A 389 -32.81 19.13 1.32
N LEU A 390 -32.42 18.43 0.24
CA LEU A 390 -31.36 18.83 -0.69
C LEU A 390 -31.88 19.53 -1.96
N SER A 391 -33.19 19.69 -2.13
CA SER A 391 -33.77 20.35 -3.31
C SER A 391 -35.12 20.98 -3.00
N ARG A 392 -35.45 22.07 -3.70
CA ARG A 392 -36.79 22.70 -3.64
C ARG A 392 -37.79 22.04 -4.60
N ARG A 393 -37.50 20.85 -5.11
CA ARG A 393 -38.31 20.15 -6.13
C ARG A 393 -39.15 19.05 -5.49
N SER A 394 -40.32 18.79 -6.06
CA SER A 394 -41.29 17.79 -5.58
C SER A 394 -41.21 16.44 -6.30
N GLU A 395 -40.63 16.39 -7.50
CA GLU A 395 -40.52 15.15 -8.27
C GLU A 395 -39.24 14.38 -7.93
N GLU A 396 -39.42 13.26 -7.22
CA GLU A 396 -38.36 12.38 -6.75
C GLU A 396 -38.25 11.11 -7.62
N PRO A 397 -37.05 10.78 -8.13
CA PRO A 397 -36.84 9.56 -8.92
C PRO A 397 -37.01 8.28 -8.11
N LEU A 398 -37.34 7.18 -8.80
CA LEU A 398 -37.46 5.86 -8.20
C LEU A 398 -36.06 5.24 -7.99
N VAL A 399 -35.56 5.24 -6.77
CA VAL A 399 -34.22 4.72 -6.42
C VAL A 399 -34.17 3.20 -6.46
N TRP A 400 -35.32 2.54 -6.28
CA TRP A 400 -35.40 1.08 -6.40
C TRP A 400 -35.21 0.58 -7.83
N ASP A 401 -35.54 1.41 -8.82
CA ASP A 401 -35.42 1.08 -10.23
C ASP A 401 -33.95 1.20 -10.71
N PRO A 402 -33.34 0.11 -11.22
CA PRO A 402 -31.98 0.12 -11.76
C PRO A 402 -31.74 1.20 -12.83
N VAL A 403 -32.75 1.57 -13.62
CA VAL A 403 -32.67 2.59 -14.68
C VAL A 403 -32.25 3.95 -14.11
N PHE A 404 -32.67 4.27 -12.88
CA PHE A 404 -32.26 5.50 -12.21
C PHE A 404 -31.09 5.28 -11.26
N ARG A 405 -31.04 4.14 -10.55
CA ARG A 405 -29.99 3.83 -9.55
C ARG A 405 -28.59 3.70 -10.15
N VAL A 406 -28.44 2.96 -11.24
CA VAL A 406 -27.12 2.68 -11.84
C VAL A 406 -26.45 3.97 -12.34
N PRO A 407 -27.16 4.87 -13.05
CA PRO A 407 -26.59 6.17 -13.42
C PRO A 407 -26.24 7.07 -12.22
N MET A 408 -27.04 7.06 -11.15
CA MET A 408 -26.71 7.81 -9.92
C MET A 408 -25.39 7.31 -9.30
N ARG A 409 -25.23 5.99 -9.15
CA ARG A 409 -23.99 5.38 -8.67
C ARG A 409 -22.78 5.73 -9.53
N SER A 410 -22.93 5.64 -10.86
CA SER A 410 -21.85 5.96 -11.81
C SER A 410 -21.42 7.43 -11.74
N ARG A 411 -22.38 8.37 -11.63
CA ARG A 411 -22.08 9.80 -11.45
C ARG A 411 -21.36 10.10 -10.14
N ILE A 412 -21.75 9.45 -9.04
CA ILE A 412 -21.08 9.59 -7.75
C ILE A 412 -19.62 9.15 -7.86
N LYS A 413 -19.37 7.97 -8.42
CA LYS A 413 -18.00 7.49 -8.66
C LYS A 413 -17.21 8.46 -9.53
N SER A 414 -17.79 8.93 -10.63
CA SER A 414 -17.14 9.89 -11.52
C SER A 414 -16.78 11.21 -10.83
N ALA A 415 -17.67 11.73 -9.97
CA ALA A 415 -17.42 12.95 -9.21
C ALA A 415 -16.30 12.78 -8.17
N ILE A 416 -16.23 11.62 -7.50
CA ILE A 416 -15.15 11.30 -6.57
C ILE A 416 -13.82 11.14 -7.32
N ASN A 417 -13.84 10.50 -8.50
CA ASN A 417 -12.66 10.30 -9.35
C ASN A 417 -12.11 11.61 -9.92
N ALA A 418 -12.96 12.60 -10.11
CA ALA A 418 -12.55 13.94 -10.51
C ALA A 418 -11.99 14.78 -9.34
N SER A 419 -12.19 14.35 -8.10
CA SER A 419 -11.71 15.05 -6.92
C SER A 419 -10.25 14.70 -6.59
N PRO A 420 -9.52 15.55 -5.84
CA PRO A 420 -8.13 15.24 -5.46
C PRO A 420 -7.96 13.98 -4.59
N ILE A 421 -9.03 13.43 -4.01
CA ILE A 421 -9.02 12.11 -3.36
C ILE A 421 -8.64 11.00 -4.33
N ALA A 422 -8.95 11.11 -5.63
CA ALA A 422 -8.63 10.09 -6.62
C ALA A 422 -7.12 9.83 -6.78
N LYS A 423 -6.28 10.80 -6.40
CA LYS A 423 -4.81 10.64 -6.38
C LYS A 423 -4.34 9.73 -5.23
N LEU A 424 -5.23 9.42 -4.29
CA LEU A 424 -5.03 8.60 -3.10
C LEU A 424 -5.94 7.37 -3.21
N SER A 425 -5.52 6.37 -3.99
CA SER A 425 -6.34 5.19 -4.34
C SER A 425 -6.92 4.43 -3.14
N SER A 426 -6.20 4.38 -2.01
CA SER A 426 -6.65 3.78 -0.75
C SER A 426 -7.70 4.63 -0.02
N LEU A 427 -7.67 5.95 -0.20
CA LEU A 427 -8.68 6.87 0.34
C LEU A 427 -9.95 6.83 -0.51
N GLN A 428 -9.81 6.86 -1.84
CA GLN A 428 -10.92 6.88 -2.80
C GLN A 428 -11.96 5.78 -2.57
N ALA A 429 -11.50 4.54 -2.35
CA ALA A 429 -12.36 3.40 -2.12
C ALA A 429 -13.33 3.58 -0.92
N ILE A 430 -12.96 4.40 0.06
CA ILE A 430 -13.75 4.67 1.27
C ILE A 430 -14.96 5.57 0.96
N TYR A 431 -14.85 6.44 -0.04
CA TYR A 431 -15.88 7.41 -0.42
C TYR A 431 -16.79 6.87 -1.53
N GLU A 432 -16.35 5.86 -2.27
CA GLU A 432 -17.18 5.29 -3.33
C GLU A 432 -18.29 4.38 -2.79
N PRO A 433 -19.47 4.35 -3.46
CA PRO A 433 -20.46 3.30 -3.24
C PRO A 433 -19.94 1.93 -3.69
N GLU A 434 -19.57 1.10 -2.71
CA GLU A 434 -19.13 -0.28 -2.88
C GLU A 434 -20.34 -1.23 -2.85
N GLU A 435 -20.25 -2.31 -3.61
CA GLU A 435 -21.22 -3.40 -3.56
C GLU A 435 -20.61 -4.56 -2.79
N ILE A 436 -21.03 -4.73 -1.54
CA ILE A 436 -20.43 -5.71 -0.61
C ILE A 436 -20.95 -7.13 -0.86
N ARG A 437 -22.19 -7.22 -1.37
CA ARG A 437 -22.88 -8.44 -1.83
C ARG A 437 -23.83 -8.02 -2.93
N LYS A 438 -24.25 -8.96 -3.78
CA LYS A 438 -25.14 -8.67 -4.93
C LYS A 438 -26.36 -7.86 -4.48
N GLY A 439 -26.50 -6.64 -5.00
CA GLY A 439 -27.60 -5.72 -4.68
C GLY A 439 -27.50 -4.94 -3.36
N VAL A 440 -26.46 -5.18 -2.56
CA VAL A 440 -26.23 -4.49 -1.27
C VAL A 440 -25.14 -3.43 -1.43
N LEU A 441 -25.50 -2.16 -1.29
CA LEU A 441 -24.58 -1.02 -1.46
C LEU A 441 -24.20 -0.37 -0.13
N ARG A 442 -22.91 -0.03 0.02
CA ARG A 442 -22.34 0.59 1.23
C ARG A 442 -21.40 1.75 0.85
N VAL A 443 -21.26 2.71 1.77
CA VAL A 443 -20.15 3.70 1.76
C VAL A 443 -19.29 3.46 3.00
N GLY A 444 -17.97 3.39 2.82
CA GLY A 444 -17.02 3.01 3.88
C GLY A 444 -16.61 4.13 4.84
N ILE A 445 -17.12 5.35 4.66
CA ILE A 445 -16.76 6.50 5.48
C ILE A 445 -17.39 6.44 6.88
N GLU A 446 -16.62 6.84 7.89
CA GLU A 446 -17.06 6.99 9.28
C GLU A 446 -18.19 8.04 9.38
N PRO A 447 -19.34 7.74 10.00
CA PRO A 447 -20.46 8.69 10.10
C PRO A 447 -20.11 10.01 10.80
N GLU A 448 -19.12 9.98 11.69
CA GLU A 448 -18.60 11.13 12.42
C GLU A 448 -17.87 12.13 11.51
N ARG A 449 -17.47 11.70 10.31
CA ARG A 449 -16.82 12.52 9.27
C ARG A 449 -17.77 13.04 8.22
N ILE A 450 -19.05 12.71 8.31
CA ILE A 450 -20.09 13.31 7.48
C ILE A 450 -20.69 14.44 8.29
N LEU A 451 -20.43 15.67 7.87
CA LEU A 451 -20.86 16.89 8.52
C LEU A 451 -22.03 17.50 7.77
N ILE A 452 -23.13 17.71 8.48
CA ILE A 452 -24.32 18.38 7.97
C ILE A 452 -24.23 19.85 8.39
N ASP A 453 -24.21 20.74 7.41
CA ASP A 453 -24.25 22.19 7.57
C ASP A 453 -25.71 22.66 7.56
N GLY A 454 -26.23 22.96 8.76
CA GLY A 454 -27.58 23.46 9.01
C GLY A 454 -27.60 24.75 9.84
N LEU A 455 -28.78 25.21 10.27
CA LEU A 455 -28.96 26.49 10.99
C LEU A 455 -28.16 26.63 12.29
N ASN A 456 -27.80 25.50 12.93
CA ASN A 456 -27.09 25.46 14.20
C ASN A 456 -25.58 25.21 14.04
N GLY A 457 -25.05 25.32 12.81
CA GLY A 457 -23.66 25.03 12.48
C GLY A 457 -23.44 23.58 12.00
N LEU A 458 -22.16 23.17 11.99
CA LEU A 458 -21.73 21.85 11.51
C LEU A 458 -22.00 20.77 12.55
N ILE A 459 -22.81 19.78 12.20
CA ILE A 459 -23.19 18.68 13.10
C ILE A 459 -22.87 17.34 12.42
N PRO A 460 -22.26 16.37 13.13
CA PRO A 460 -22.05 15.02 12.59
C PRO A 460 -23.35 14.32 12.17
N LEU A 461 -23.28 13.44 11.17
CA LEU A 461 -24.47 12.79 10.59
C LEU A 461 -25.33 12.11 11.65
N LYS A 462 -24.74 11.31 12.55
CA LYS A 462 -25.48 10.60 13.60
C LYS A 462 -26.25 11.51 14.55
N GLU A 463 -25.80 12.74 14.71
CA GLU A 463 -26.41 13.74 15.59
C GLU A 463 -27.46 14.59 14.86
N SER A 464 -27.45 14.59 13.53
CA SER A 464 -28.34 15.37 12.68
C SER A 464 -29.81 14.94 12.78
N SER A 465 -30.72 15.90 12.60
CA SER A 465 -32.16 15.65 12.48
C SER A 465 -32.49 14.75 11.30
N LEU A 466 -31.72 14.81 10.22
CA LEU A 466 -31.84 13.96 9.03
C LEU A 466 -31.62 12.47 9.36
N TYR A 467 -30.58 12.17 10.13
CA TYR A 467 -30.31 10.78 10.50
C TYR A 467 -31.34 10.24 11.49
N ARG A 468 -31.78 11.05 12.45
CA ARG A 468 -32.90 10.68 13.33
C ARG A 468 -34.19 10.40 12.54
N MET A 469 -34.45 11.18 11.49
CA MET A 469 -35.57 10.96 10.58
C MET A 469 -35.40 9.65 9.80
N TYR A 470 -34.20 9.33 9.32
CA TYR A 470 -33.90 8.05 8.67
C TYR A 470 -34.22 6.85 9.59
N LEU A 471 -33.88 6.94 10.87
CA LEU A 471 -34.11 5.88 11.87
C LEU A 471 -35.57 5.71 12.31
N LYS A 472 -36.45 6.70 12.07
CA LYS A 472 -37.85 6.58 12.50
C LYS A 472 -38.54 5.43 11.75
N PRO A 473 -39.24 4.52 12.47
CA PRO A 473 -40.09 3.55 11.82
C PRO A 473 -41.25 4.27 11.13
N PHE A 474 -41.50 3.93 9.87
CA PHE A 474 -42.71 4.34 9.18
C PHE A 474 -43.81 3.38 9.65
N ILE A 475 -44.71 3.87 10.50
CA ILE A 475 -45.94 3.17 10.93
C ILE A 475 -46.94 3.19 9.77
#